data_AF-A0A812IEW2-F1
#
_entry.id   AF-A0A812IEW2-F1
#
_cell.length_a   1.000
_cell.length_b   1.000
_cell.length_c   1.000
_cell.angle_alpha   90.00
_cell.angle_beta   90.00
_cell.angle_gamma   90.00
#
_symmetry.space_group_name_H-M   'P 1'
#
loop_
_entity.id
_entity.type
_entity.pdbx_description
1 polymer ?
#
loop_
_entity_poly.entity_id
_entity_poly.type
_entity_poly.pdbx_seq_one_letter_code
_entity_poly.pdbx_strand_id
1 'polypeptide(L)'
;MAQAASLPTLSVPVSSALLKLLGKRKRPELTQVQSVLRASETNQHVADVKHGLEVLKQRSEDEAAKQPNSAQMKIRTNMQQAMAKKHQQLLMDFQKAQMEFKRTLERRQLREMQILMPEASEQQRQEMISDGQTAALMVAKKMAGTHALLLDEVKRIQDKHKDIIRLEQSITDLAQMFEEMAVLVDAQGEMLDAIEVHVNNTKGYTAQAEQELIKTRKAQMQGRKWMCCISILILIVLLVILGPILIR
;
A
#
# COMPACT_ATOMS: atom_id res chain seq x y z
N MET A 1 62.39 -19.07 -8.67
CA MET A 1 61.59 -20.26 -8.30
C MET A 1 60.28 -19.80 -7.68
N ALA A 2 59.21 -19.74 -8.47
CA ALA A 2 57.83 -19.66 -8.00
C ALA A 2 57.02 -20.46 -9.02
N GLN A 3 56.72 -21.70 -8.67
CA GLN A 3 56.09 -22.69 -9.53
C GLN A 3 54.61 -22.34 -9.64
N ALA A 4 54.20 -21.80 -10.79
CA ALA A 4 52.79 -21.59 -11.11
C ALA A 4 52.11 -22.96 -11.17
N ALA A 5 51.31 -23.28 -10.15
CA ALA A 5 50.50 -24.48 -10.11
C ALA A 5 49.45 -24.41 -11.23
N SER A 6 49.72 -25.10 -12.32
CA SER A 6 48.77 -25.34 -13.41
C SER A 6 47.60 -26.17 -12.88
N LEU A 7 46.47 -25.52 -12.61
CA LEU A 7 45.22 -26.21 -12.30
C LEU A 7 44.74 -26.99 -13.54
N PRO A 8 44.32 -28.25 -13.40
CA PRO A 8 43.98 -29.10 -14.52
C PRO A 8 42.75 -28.55 -15.25
N THR A 9 42.88 -28.38 -16.57
CA THR A 9 41.77 -28.08 -17.47
C THR A 9 40.84 -29.29 -17.54
N LEU A 10 39.88 -29.38 -16.61
CA LEU A 10 38.81 -30.37 -16.68
C LEU A 10 37.80 -29.96 -17.77
N SER A 11 38.02 -30.43 -19.00
CA SER A 11 36.98 -30.44 -20.03
C SER A 11 36.02 -31.60 -19.73
N VAL A 12 35.04 -31.38 -18.86
CA VAL A 12 33.93 -32.33 -18.71
C VAL A 12 32.90 -32.02 -19.80
N PRO A 13 32.50 -33.00 -20.64
CA PRO A 13 31.45 -32.78 -21.61
C PRO A 13 30.15 -32.41 -20.90
N VAL A 14 29.57 -31.27 -21.26
CA VAL A 14 28.25 -30.85 -20.79
C VAL A 14 27.26 -31.93 -21.21
N SER A 15 26.76 -32.71 -20.24
CA SER A 15 25.84 -33.82 -20.51
C SER A 15 24.63 -33.34 -21.32
N SER A 16 24.22 -34.11 -22.33
CA SER A 16 23.04 -33.83 -23.17
C SER A 16 21.74 -33.67 -22.36
N ALA A 17 21.70 -34.26 -21.16
CA ALA A 17 20.63 -34.05 -20.19
C ALA A 17 20.60 -32.62 -19.62
N LEU A 18 21.77 -32.01 -19.41
CA LEU A 18 21.94 -30.64 -18.91
C LEU A 18 21.48 -29.63 -19.98
N LEU A 19 21.84 -29.87 -21.24
CA LEU A 19 21.34 -29.11 -22.40
C LEU A 19 19.82 -29.19 -22.57
N LYS A 20 19.23 -30.39 -22.41
CA LYS A 20 17.77 -30.58 -22.42
C LYS A 20 17.07 -29.90 -21.25
N LEU A 21 17.70 -29.84 -20.08
CA LEU A 21 17.18 -29.15 -18.90
C LEU A 21 17.22 -27.63 -19.06
N LEU A 22 18.31 -27.08 -19.62
CA LEU A 22 18.43 -25.64 -19.93
C LEU A 22 17.39 -25.20 -20.97
N GLY A 23 17.19 -25.99 -22.05
CA GLY A 23 16.20 -25.69 -23.09
C GLY A 23 14.73 -25.73 -22.60
N LYS A 24 14.40 -26.55 -21.60
CA LYS A 24 13.05 -26.62 -21.01
C LYS A 24 12.79 -25.54 -19.94
N ARG A 25 13.83 -24.88 -19.41
CA ARG A 25 13.75 -23.98 -18.27
C ARG A 25 13.25 -22.57 -18.60
N LYS A 26 12.97 -22.24 -19.87
CA LYS A 26 12.58 -20.88 -20.32
C LYS A 26 11.17 -20.40 -19.88
N ARG A 27 10.32 -21.27 -19.32
CA ARG A 27 8.90 -20.96 -19.05
C ARG A 27 8.52 -20.31 -17.69
N PRO A 28 9.24 -20.48 -16.56
CA PRO A 28 8.88 -19.87 -15.27
C PRO A 28 9.47 -18.47 -15.00
N GLU A 29 10.25 -17.89 -15.92
CA GLU A 29 10.88 -16.57 -15.71
C GLU A 29 9.95 -15.38 -15.96
N LEU A 30 8.99 -15.51 -16.90
CA LEU A 30 7.95 -14.48 -17.14
C LEU A 30 7.13 -14.17 -15.88
N THR A 31 6.82 -15.18 -15.07
CA THR A 31 6.10 -15.01 -13.81
C THR A 31 6.95 -14.28 -12.76
N GLN A 32 8.27 -14.47 -12.75
CA GLN A 32 9.18 -13.83 -11.79
C GLN A 32 9.37 -12.34 -12.10
N VAL A 33 9.60 -12.01 -13.37
CA VAL A 33 9.69 -10.61 -13.82
C VAL A 33 8.40 -9.85 -13.54
N GLN A 34 7.24 -10.47 -13.79
CA GLN A 34 5.94 -9.88 -13.44
C GLN A 34 5.77 -9.66 -11.94
N SER A 35 6.21 -10.59 -11.09
CA SER A 35 6.12 -10.40 -9.63
C SER A 35 7.02 -9.27 -9.11
N VAL A 36 8.21 -9.09 -9.68
CA VAL A 36 9.11 -7.98 -9.32
C VAL A 36 8.51 -6.65 -9.77
N LEU A 37 7.94 -6.59 -10.99
CA LEU A 37 7.27 -5.39 -11.49
C LEU A 37 6.06 -5.01 -10.61
N ARG A 38 5.21 -5.99 -10.27
CA ARG A 38 4.06 -5.76 -9.37
C ARG A 38 4.48 -5.33 -7.97
N ALA A 39 5.61 -5.83 -7.46
CA ALA A 39 6.15 -5.37 -6.20
C ALA A 39 6.52 -3.89 -6.26
N SER A 40 7.13 -3.43 -7.36
CA SER A 40 7.43 -2.02 -7.59
C SER A 40 6.18 -1.14 -7.68
N GLU A 41 5.13 -1.58 -8.39
CA GLU A 41 3.84 -0.87 -8.44
C GLU A 41 3.21 -0.76 -7.04
N THR A 42 3.30 -1.85 -6.27
CA THR A 42 2.78 -1.85 -4.90
C THR A 42 3.56 -0.91 -3.99
N ASN A 43 4.89 -0.79 -4.13
CA ASN A 43 5.69 0.19 -3.39
C ASN A 43 5.21 1.62 -3.67
N GLN A 44 4.89 1.93 -4.92
CA GLN A 44 4.37 3.24 -5.28
C GLN A 44 3.04 3.52 -4.57
N HIS A 45 2.11 2.55 -4.56
CA HIS A 45 0.86 2.67 -3.81
C HIS A 45 1.06 2.83 -2.30
N VAL A 46 2.06 2.15 -1.73
CA VAL A 46 2.41 2.32 -0.31
C VAL A 46 2.87 3.75 -0.05
N ALA A 47 3.77 4.28 -0.88
CA ALA A 47 4.26 5.64 -0.76
C ALA A 47 3.15 6.70 -0.93
N ASP A 48 2.24 6.49 -1.89
CA ASP A 48 1.10 7.39 -2.14
C ASP A 48 0.16 7.45 -0.92
N VAL A 49 -0.13 6.29 -0.31
CA VAL A 49 -0.98 6.23 0.89
C VAL A 49 -0.29 6.90 2.09
N LYS A 50 1.02 6.67 2.27
CA LYS A 50 1.81 7.35 3.30
C LYS A 50 1.73 8.87 3.13
N HIS A 51 1.99 9.38 1.92
CA HIS A 51 1.90 10.81 1.63
C HIS A 51 0.50 11.36 1.91
N GLY A 52 -0.55 10.63 1.52
CA GLY A 52 -1.93 10.99 1.84
C GLY A 52 -2.18 11.10 3.35
N LEU A 53 -1.62 10.19 4.15
CA LEU A 53 -1.74 10.22 5.61
C LEU A 53 -0.99 11.42 6.25
N GLU A 54 0.18 11.78 5.72
CA GLU A 54 0.93 12.98 6.16
C GLU A 54 0.13 14.26 5.90
N VAL A 55 -0.45 14.39 4.69
CA VAL A 55 -1.32 15.52 4.34
C VAL A 55 -2.55 15.58 5.23
N LEU A 56 -3.16 14.43 5.54
CA LEU A 56 -4.31 14.37 6.46
C LEU A 56 -3.94 14.79 7.88
N LYS A 57 -2.77 14.37 8.37
CA LYS A 57 -2.26 14.78 9.69
C LYS A 57 -2.08 16.30 9.76
N GLN A 58 -1.39 16.88 8.78
CA GLN A 58 -1.15 18.33 8.72
C GLN A 58 -2.45 19.13 8.67
N ARG A 59 -3.43 18.71 7.85
CA ARG A 59 -4.75 19.34 7.80
C ARG A 59 -5.50 19.25 9.13
N SER A 60 -5.36 18.14 9.84
CA SER A 60 -5.97 17.96 11.16
C SER A 60 -5.36 18.91 12.19
N GLU A 61 -4.05 19.12 12.15
CA GLU A 61 -3.33 20.08 13.00
C GLU A 61 -3.73 21.53 12.71
N ASP A 62 -3.84 21.91 11.43
CA ASP A 62 -4.31 23.24 11.00
C ASP A 62 -5.76 23.53 11.43
N GLU A 63 -6.64 22.53 11.34
CA GLU A 63 -8.03 22.64 11.81
C GLU A 63 -8.10 22.74 13.34
N ALA A 64 -7.27 21.98 14.06
CA ALA A 64 -7.19 22.03 15.52
C ALA A 64 -6.75 23.41 16.01
N ALA A 65 -5.87 24.11 15.28
CA ALA A 65 -5.47 25.48 15.59
C ALA A 65 -6.60 26.49 15.43
N LYS A 66 -7.54 26.27 14.50
CA LYS A 66 -8.68 27.17 14.23
C LYS A 66 -9.88 26.90 15.14
N GLN A 67 -10.19 25.63 15.38
CA GLN A 67 -11.34 25.21 16.17
C GLN A 67 -10.93 24.10 17.14
N PRO A 68 -10.30 24.48 18.27
CA PRO A 68 -9.88 23.50 19.26
C PRO A 68 -11.09 22.72 19.79
N ASN A 69 -10.92 21.40 19.88
CA ASN A 69 -11.86 20.48 20.54
C ASN A 69 -13.22 20.27 19.85
N SER A 70 -13.36 20.62 18.56
CA SER A 70 -14.57 20.30 17.77
C SER A 70 -14.77 18.79 17.63
N ALA A 71 -16.03 18.34 17.67
CA ALA A 71 -16.39 16.94 17.42
C ALA A 71 -15.88 16.44 16.05
N GLN A 72 -15.87 17.32 15.05
CA GLN A 72 -15.36 17.01 13.72
C GLN A 72 -13.84 16.78 13.72
N MET A 73 -13.08 17.53 14.52
CA MET A 73 -11.63 17.36 14.67
C MET A 73 -11.30 16.02 15.33
N LYS A 74 -12.03 15.64 16.38
CA LYS A 74 -11.84 14.33 17.05
C LYS A 74 -12.09 13.17 16.09
N ILE A 75 -13.16 13.25 15.31
CA ILE A 75 -13.49 12.24 14.28
C ILE A 75 -12.36 12.11 13.25
N ARG A 76 -11.85 13.24 12.74
CA ARG A 76 -10.78 13.25 11.74
C ARG A 76 -9.47 12.67 12.28
N THR A 77 -9.09 13.08 13.49
CA THR A 77 -7.88 12.58 14.17
C THR A 77 -7.97 11.07 14.38
N ASN A 78 -9.10 10.57 14.88
CA ASN A 78 -9.30 9.13 15.08
C ASN A 78 -9.24 8.34 13.78
N MET A 79 -9.87 8.86 12.73
CA MET A 79 -9.86 8.19 11.43
C MET A 79 -8.46 8.18 10.81
N GLN A 80 -7.71 9.29 10.92
CA GLN A 80 -6.32 9.37 10.46
C GLN A 80 -5.42 8.38 11.21
N GLN A 81 -5.54 8.28 12.54
CA GLN A 81 -4.80 7.31 13.35
C GLN A 81 -5.16 5.86 13.01
N ALA A 82 -6.45 5.55 12.84
CA ALA A 82 -6.90 4.21 12.47
C ALA A 82 -6.36 3.79 11.09
N MET A 83 -6.38 4.71 10.12
CA MET A 83 -5.83 4.46 8.79
C MET A 83 -4.30 4.31 8.82
N ALA A 84 -3.60 5.12 9.63
CA ALA A 84 -2.15 5.00 9.80
C ALA A 84 -1.74 3.64 10.40
N LYS A 85 -2.43 3.18 11.45
CA LYS A 85 -2.21 1.85 12.05
C LYS A 85 -2.47 0.73 11.05
N LYS A 86 -3.57 0.81 10.30
CA LYS A 86 -3.90 -0.19 9.27
C LYS A 86 -2.86 -0.21 8.15
N HIS A 87 -2.38 0.97 7.72
CA HIS A 87 -1.35 1.08 6.71
C HIS A 87 -0.01 0.50 7.19
N GLN A 88 0.40 0.78 8.43
CA GLN A 88 1.57 0.21 9.05
C GLN A 88 1.51 -1.34 9.10
N GLN A 89 0.34 -1.90 9.44
CA GLN A 89 0.15 -3.36 9.42
C GLN A 89 0.31 -3.93 8.01
N LEU A 90 -0.32 -3.33 7.00
CA LEU A 90 -0.20 -3.76 5.60
C LEU A 90 1.25 -3.67 5.10
N LEU A 91 2.00 -2.67 5.55
CA LEU A 91 3.41 -2.50 5.23
C LEU A 91 4.26 -3.64 5.78
N MET A 92 4.03 -4.05 7.04
CA MET A 92 4.70 -5.21 7.64
C MET A 92 4.35 -6.51 6.92
N ASP A 93 3.08 -6.72 6.61
CA ASP A 93 2.62 -7.92 5.89
C ASP A 93 3.25 -7.99 4.49
N PHE A 94 3.33 -6.86 3.80
CA PHE A 94 3.95 -6.79 2.48
C PHE A 94 5.47 -7.01 2.52
N GLN A 95 6.16 -6.40 3.48
CA GLN A 95 7.60 -6.63 3.70
C GLN A 95 7.88 -8.11 3.98
N LYS A 96 7.05 -8.77 4.80
CA LYS A 96 7.15 -10.21 5.07
C LYS A 96 6.94 -11.04 3.81
N ALA A 97 5.95 -10.70 2.99
CA ALA A 97 5.71 -11.37 1.71
C ALA A 97 6.90 -11.21 0.74
N GLN A 98 7.50 -10.02 0.66
CA GLN A 98 8.70 -9.78 -0.15
C GLN A 98 9.91 -10.58 0.34
N MET A 99 10.14 -10.67 1.66
CA MET A 99 11.20 -11.51 2.23
C MET A 99 11.00 -13.00 1.92
N GLU A 100 9.76 -13.50 2.01
CA GLU A 100 9.45 -14.89 1.66
C GLU A 100 9.65 -15.17 0.17
N PHE A 101 9.26 -14.21 -0.68
CA PHE A 101 9.51 -14.27 -2.11
C PHE A 101 11.02 -14.31 -2.42
N LYS A 102 11.81 -13.44 -1.78
CA LYS A 102 13.28 -13.42 -1.88
C LYS A 102 13.88 -14.79 -1.52
N ARG A 103 13.54 -15.33 -0.34
CA ARG A 103 14.01 -16.65 0.11
C ARG A 103 13.63 -17.77 -0.85
N THR A 104 12.48 -17.65 -1.52
CA THR A 104 12.03 -18.64 -2.51
C THR A 104 12.84 -18.54 -3.80
N LEU A 105 13.18 -17.33 -4.24
CA LEU A 105 14.08 -17.09 -5.38
C LEU A 105 15.48 -17.63 -5.11
N GLU A 106 16.08 -17.30 -3.96
CA GLU A 106 17.41 -17.78 -3.55
C GLU A 106 17.45 -19.32 -3.49
N ARG A 107 16.46 -19.96 -2.85
CA ARG A 107 16.36 -21.44 -2.82
C ARG A 107 16.20 -22.08 -4.19
N ARG A 108 15.57 -21.40 -5.15
CA ARG A 108 15.49 -21.87 -6.54
C ARG A 108 16.86 -21.74 -7.22
N GLN A 109 17.53 -20.60 -7.08
CA GLN A 109 18.86 -20.39 -7.66
C GLN A 109 19.90 -21.36 -7.07
N LEU A 110 19.85 -21.63 -5.77
CA LEU A 110 20.74 -22.60 -5.12
C LEU A 110 20.58 -24.00 -5.70
N ARG A 111 19.34 -24.45 -5.92
CA ARG A 111 19.06 -25.73 -6.60
C ARG A 111 19.53 -25.73 -8.05
N GLU A 112 19.39 -24.62 -8.77
CA GLU A 112 19.93 -24.50 -10.13
C GLU A 112 21.46 -24.59 -10.13
N MET A 113 22.14 -23.92 -9.19
CA MET A 113 23.60 -23.97 -9.01
C MET A 113 24.08 -25.36 -8.57
N GLN A 114 23.33 -26.10 -7.75
CA GLN A 114 23.66 -27.49 -7.38
C GLN A 114 23.71 -28.41 -8.60
N ILE A 115 22.82 -28.20 -9.58
CA ILE A 115 22.79 -28.99 -10.82
C ILE A 115 23.96 -28.59 -11.75
N LEU A 116 24.29 -27.30 -11.80
CA LEU A 116 25.39 -26.79 -12.65
C LEU A 116 26.77 -27.11 -12.07
N MET A 117 26.90 -27.07 -10.75
CA MET A 117 28.14 -27.23 -9.99
C MET A 117 27.92 -28.13 -8.76
N PRO A 118 27.76 -29.45 -8.98
CA PRO A 118 27.64 -30.40 -7.89
C PRO A 118 28.88 -30.47 -7.01
N GLU A 119 30.06 -30.18 -7.57
CA GLU A 119 31.35 -30.17 -6.86
C GLU A 119 31.57 -28.96 -5.93
N ALA A 120 30.81 -27.87 -6.10
CA ALA A 120 30.92 -26.71 -5.22
C ALA A 120 30.30 -27.02 -3.84
N SER A 121 30.86 -26.46 -2.77
CA SER A 121 30.19 -26.50 -1.46
C SER A 121 28.93 -25.64 -1.46
N GLU A 122 28.03 -25.86 -0.50
CA GLU A 122 26.83 -25.04 -0.36
C GLU A 122 27.14 -23.57 -0.07
N GLN A 123 28.15 -23.32 0.78
CA GLN A 123 28.63 -21.96 1.08
C GLN A 123 29.15 -21.25 -0.18
N GLN A 124 29.99 -21.92 -0.97
CA GLN A 124 30.48 -21.36 -2.24
C GLN A 124 29.33 -21.05 -3.19
N ARG A 125 28.32 -21.91 -3.33
CA ARG A 125 27.16 -21.61 -4.17
C ARG A 125 26.35 -20.41 -3.67
N GLN A 126 26.22 -20.25 -2.36
CA GLN A 126 25.52 -19.11 -1.76
C GLN A 126 26.27 -17.80 -1.99
N GLU A 127 27.59 -17.80 -1.84
CA GLU A 127 28.45 -16.65 -2.17
C GLU A 127 28.30 -16.26 -3.65
N MET A 128 28.25 -17.26 -4.54
CA MET A 128 28.09 -17.05 -5.97
C MET A 128 26.73 -16.44 -6.33
N ILE A 129 25.66 -16.81 -5.62
CA ILE A 129 24.33 -16.19 -5.75
C ILE A 129 24.34 -14.74 -5.25
N SER A 130 25.06 -14.48 -4.15
CA SER A 130 25.17 -13.16 -3.55
C SER A 130 26.00 -12.19 -4.38
N ASP A 131 27.04 -12.65 -5.08
CA ASP A 131 27.90 -11.80 -5.90
C ASP A 131 27.42 -11.70 -7.36
N GLY A 132 26.70 -12.72 -7.87
CA GLY A 132 26.11 -12.76 -9.21
C GLY A 132 27.12 -12.84 -10.37
N GLN A 133 28.22 -12.10 -10.29
CA GLN A 133 29.33 -12.09 -11.23
C GLN A 133 30.18 -13.36 -11.11
N THR A 134 30.49 -13.80 -9.88
CA THR A 134 31.22 -15.06 -9.65
C THR A 134 30.43 -16.27 -10.17
N ALA A 135 29.10 -16.29 -10.02
CA ALA A 135 28.23 -17.32 -10.60
C ALA A 135 28.32 -17.36 -12.14
N ALA A 136 28.18 -16.19 -12.78
CA ALA A 136 28.29 -16.05 -14.22
C ALA A 136 29.66 -16.50 -14.76
N LEU A 137 30.75 -16.06 -14.14
CA LEU A 137 32.12 -16.38 -14.56
C LEU A 137 32.43 -17.88 -14.45
N MET A 138 31.99 -18.53 -13.36
CA MET A 138 32.29 -19.95 -13.15
C MET A 138 31.46 -20.85 -14.07
N VAL A 139 30.20 -20.48 -14.35
CA VAL A 139 29.37 -21.16 -15.37
C VAL A 139 29.98 -20.99 -16.77
N ALA A 140 30.47 -19.79 -17.11
CA ALA A 140 31.19 -19.55 -18.36
C ALA A 140 32.44 -20.43 -18.50
N LYS A 141 33.23 -20.58 -17.43
CA LYS A 141 34.45 -21.40 -17.43
C LYS A 141 34.18 -22.89 -17.62
N LYS A 142 33.09 -23.42 -17.07
CA LYS A 142 32.75 -24.86 -17.14
C LYS A 142 32.06 -25.26 -18.45
N MET A 143 31.34 -24.34 -19.09
CA MET A 143 30.60 -24.59 -20.33
C MET A 143 31.41 -24.29 -21.61
N ALA A 144 32.75 -24.26 -21.52
CA ALA A 144 33.70 -23.80 -22.54
C ALA A 144 33.68 -24.55 -23.90
N GLY A 145 32.70 -25.40 -24.17
CA GLY A 145 32.49 -26.11 -25.44
C GLY A 145 31.30 -25.65 -26.29
N THR A 146 30.36 -24.85 -25.77
CA THR A 146 29.16 -24.42 -26.53
C THR A 146 28.90 -22.91 -26.39
N HIS A 147 29.39 -22.14 -27.37
CA HIS A 147 29.49 -20.68 -27.30
C HIS A 147 28.13 -19.93 -27.20
N ALA A 148 27.05 -20.45 -27.79
CA ALA A 148 25.75 -19.77 -27.80
C ALA A 148 24.91 -19.98 -26.53
N LEU A 149 24.93 -21.19 -25.96
CA LEU A 149 24.15 -21.54 -24.77
C LEU A 149 24.79 -21.01 -23.49
N LEU A 150 26.12 -20.81 -23.51
CA LEU A 150 26.88 -20.22 -22.42
C LEU A 150 26.50 -18.74 -22.22
N LEU A 151 26.38 -17.96 -23.29
CA LEU A 151 26.03 -16.53 -23.20
C LEU A 151 24.59 -16.32 -22.69
N ASP A 152 23.64 -17.15 -23.12
CA ASP A 152 22.25 -17.09 -22.66
C ASP A 152 22.16 -17.41 -21.16
N GLU A 153 22.88 -18.44 -20.70
CA GLU A 153 22.85 -18.85 -19.28
C GLU A 153 23.55 -17.85 -18.35
N VAL A 154 24.68 -17.29 -18.79
CA VAL A 154 25.37 -16.22 -18.05
C VAL A 154 24.48 -14.99 -17.90
N LYS A 155 23.84 -14.56 -19.00
CA LYS A 155 22.91 -13.43 -18.98
C LYS A 155 21.73 -13.70 -18.04
N ARG A 156 21.18 -14.91 -18.09
CA ARG A 156 20.08 -15.35 -17.22
C ARG A 156 20.45 -15.26 -15.73
N ILE A 157 21.65 -15.70 -15.35
CA ILE A 157 22.14 -15.60 -13.97
C ILE A 157 22.28 -14.13 -13.55
N GLN A 158 22.83 -13.29 -14.42
CA GLN A 158 22.97 -11.85 -14.15
C GLN A 158 21.62 -11.15 -13.99
N ASP A 159 20.65 -11.42 -14.86
CA ASP A 159 19.34 -10.77 -14.80
C ASP A 159 18.58 -11.20 -13.54
N LYS A 160 18.67 -12.47 -13.16
CA LYS A 160 18.14 -12.96 -11.88
C LYS A 160 18.78 -12.31 -10.65
N HIS A 161 20.08 -12.05 -10.70
CA HIS A 161 20.78 -11.37 -9.62
C HIS A 161 20.32 -9.91 -9.49
N LYS A 162 20.13 -9.21 -10.62
CA LYS A 162 19.52 -7.86 -10.62
C LYS A 162 18.12 -7.85 -10.02
N ASP A 163 17.31 -8.87 -10.29
CA ASP A 163 15.98 -8.99 -9.71
C ASP A 163 16.00 -9.18 -8.19
N ILE A 164 16.98 -9.94 -7.66
CA ILE A 164 17.21 -10.05 -6.21
C ILE A 164 17.62 -8.69 -5.63
N ILE A 165 18.55 -7.97 -6.25
CA ILE A 165 18.97 -6.64 -5.79
C ILE A 165 17.79 -5.67 -5.74
N ARG A 166 16.95 -5.63 -6.78
CA ARG A 166 15.75 -4.78 -6.80
C ARG A 166 14.80 -5.12 -5.66
N LEU A 167 14.62 -6.41 -5.36
CA LEU A 167 13.79 -6.86 -4.26
C LEU A 167 14.38 -6.48 -2.90
N GLU A 168 15.72 -6.55 -2.74
CA GLU A 168 16.40 -6.08 -1.52
C GLU A 168 16.22 -4.58 -1.31
N GLN A 169 16.40 -3.78 -2.35
CA GLN A 169 16.15 -2.33 -2.31
C GLN A 169 14.70 -2.05 -1.88
N SER A 170 13.75 -2.72 -2.53
CA SER A 170 12.33 -2.62 -2.18
C SER A 170 12.04 -2.98 -0.72
N ILE A 171 12.65 -4.05 -0.18
CA ILE A 171 12.49 -4.42 1.24
C ILE A 171 13.06 -3.34 2.17
N THR A 172 14.20 -2.74 1.81
CA THR A 172 14.80 -1.64 2.56
C THR A 172 13.93 -0.39 2.52
N ASP A 173 13.37 -0.04 1.37
CA ASP A 173 12.45 1.11 1.23
C ASP A 173 11.20 0.92 2.10
N LEU A 174 10.63 -0.30 2.13
CA LEU A 174 9.51 -0.63 3.01
C LEU A 174 9.88 -0.54 4.48
N ALA A 175 11.11 -0.94 4.86
CA ALA A 175 11.60 -0.82 6.22
C ALA A 175 11.73 0.66 6.65
N GLN A 176 12.25 1.51 5.76
CA GLN A 176 12.36 2.94 6.01
C GLN A 176 10.96 3.57 6.15
N MET A 177 10.04 3.25 5.23
CA MET A 177 8.65 3.73 5.33
C MET A 177 7.99 3.28 6.62
N PHE A 178 8.32 2.07 7.12
CA PHE A 178 7.78 1.57 8.37
C PHE A 178 8.26 2.39 9.58
N GLU A 179 9.53 2.78 9.59
CA GLU A 179 10.10 3.66 10.60
C GLU A 179 9.47 5.06 10.54
N GLU A 180 9.31 5.61 9.34
CA GLU A 180 8.66 6.92 9.13
C GLU A 180 7.19 6.91 9.57
N MET A 181 6.49 5.78 9.41
CA MET A 181 5.12 5.59 9.89
C MET A 181 5.01 5.61 11.42
N ALA A 182 6.10 5.34 12.16
CA ALA A 182 6.08 5.41 13.62
C ALA A 182 5.66 6.82 14.09
N VAL A 183 6.17 7.88 13.47
CA VAL A 183 5.83 9.28 13.80
C VAL A 183 4.36 9.63 13.51
N LEU A 184 3.71 8.90 12.59
CA LEU A 184 2.28 9.06 12.30
C LEU A 184 1.38 8.28 13.25
N VAL A 185 1.91 7.21 13.85
CA VAL A 185 1.19 6.33 14.79
C VAL A 185 1.43 6.71 16.26
N ASP A 186 2.54 7.40 16.57
CA ASP A 186 3.00 7.70 17.94
C ASP A 186 2.27 8.86 18.64
N ALA A 187 0.99 9.05 18.35
CA ALA A 187 0.14 10.02 19.05
C ALA A 187 -0.86 9.30 19.97
N GLN A 188 -0.39 9.01 21.19
CA GLN A 188 -1.17 8.77 22.43
C GLN A 188 -2.05 7.52 22.54
N GLY A 189 -1.88 6.87 23.70
CA GLY A 189 -2.80 5.89 24.27
C GLY A 189 -4.20 6.46 24.52
N GLU A 190 -5.17 5.54 24.60
CA GLU A 190 -6.59 5.80 24.88
C GLU A 190 -7.29 6.82 23.96
N MET A 191 -7.53 6.42 22.71
CA MET A 191 -8.86 6.67 22.13
C MET A 191 -9.42 5.39 21.54
N LEU A 192 -9.55 4.37 22.40
CA LEU A 192 -10.61 3.38 22.25
C LEU A 192 -11.93 4.10 22.52
N ASP A 193 -12.59 4.56 21.45
CA ASP A 193 -13.74 3.84 20.91
C ASP A 193 -14.43 4.75 19.89
N ALA A 194 -13.98 4.66 18.64
CA ALA A 194 -14.59 5.39 17.54
C ALA A 194 -16.08 5.08 17.42
N ILE A 195 -16.53 3.87 17.80
CA ILE A 195 -17.94 3.49 17.76
C ILE A 195 -18.74 4.26 18.82
N GLU A 196 -18.22 4.37 20.04
CA GLU A 196 -18.91 5.08 21.13
C GLU A 196 -19.02 6.59 20.85
N VAL A 197 -17.98 7.21 20.28
CA VAL A 197 -18.02 8.62 19.84
C VAL A 197 -18.96 8.82 18.65
N HIS A 198 -18.96 7.94 17.65
CA HIS A 198 -19.88 8.03 16.51
C HIS A 198 -21.34 7.82 16.91
N VAL A 199 -21.64 6.88 17.81
CA VAL A 199 -23.00 6.61 18.32
C VAL A 199 -23.48 7.73 19.25
N ASN A 200 -22.63 8.22 20.16
CA ASN A 200 -23.01 9.29 21.08
C ASN A 200 -23.24 10.63 20.36
N ASN A 201 -22.41 10.96 19.37
CA ASN A 201 -22.59 12.19 18.58
C ASN A 201 -23.82 12.12 17.66
N THR A 202 -24.14 10.95 17.09
CA THR A 202 -25.36 10.78 16.28
C THR A 202 -26.63 11.03 17.11
N LYS A 203 -26.65 10.58 18.37
CA LYS A 203 -27.76 10.88 19.30
C LYS A 203 -27.88 12.37 19.62
N GLY A 204 -26.77 13.08 19.75
CA GLY A 204 -26.76 14.54 20.00
C GLY A 204 -27.33 15.36 18.85
N TYR A 205 -26.90 15.05 17.61
CA TYR A 205 -27.39 15.77 16.41
C TYR A 205 -28.87 15.46 16.11
N THR A 206 -29.34 14.23 16.31
CA THR A 206 -30.76 13.90 16.13
C THR A 206 -31.64 14.57 17.20
N ALA A 207 -31.18 14.66 18.44
CA ALA A 207 -31.91 15.34 19.51
C ALA A 207 -32.03 16.86 19.26
N GLN A 208 -30.97 17.51 18.77
CA GLN A 208 -31.02 18.92 18.40
C GLN A 208 -31.91 19.16 17.17
N ALA A 209 -31.80 18.31 16.14
CA ALA A 209 -32.67 18.36 14.96
C ALA A 209 -34.15 18.14 15.33
N GLU A 210 -34.46 17.22 16.25
CA GLU A 210 -35.81 17.01 16.76
C GLU A 210 -36.33 18.27 17.47
N GLN A 211 -35.52 18.90 18.32
CA GLN A 211 -35.91 20.14 18.99
C GLN A 211 -36.16 21.29 18.01
N GLU A 212 -35.33 21.43 16.98
CA GLU A 212 -35.51 22.44 15.93
C GLU A 212 -36.76 22.15 15.08
N LEU A 213 -37.04 20.89 14.76
CA LEU A 213 -38.28 20.49 14.08
C LEU A 213 -39.52 20.75 14.94
N ILE A 214 -39.48 20.50 16.25
CA ILE A 214 -40.58 20.80 17.18
C ILE A 214 -40.81 22.30 17.27
N LYS A 215 -39.75 23.12 17.40
CA LYS A 215 -39.84 24.58 17.41
C LYS A 215 -40.43 25.10 16.09
N THR A 216 -39.94 24.61 14.96
CA THR A 216 -40.42 24.98 13.62
C THR A 216 -41.89 24.59 13.43
N ARG A 217 -42.30 23.41 13.88
CA ARG A 217 -43.70 22.95 13.84
C ARG A 217 -44.62 23.82 14.69
N LYS A 218 -44.19 24.19 15.91
CA LYS A 218 -44.96 25.09 16.79
C LYS A 218 -45.10 26.49 16.18
N ALA A 219 -44.03 27.03 15.62
CA ALA A 219 -44.06 28.31 14.91
C ALA A 219 -44.98 28.27 13.67
N GLN A 220 -44.94 27.18 12.90
CA GLN A 220 -45.84 26.98 11.75
C GLN A 220 -47.31 26.93 12.17
N MET A 221 -47.65 26.24 13.28
CA MET A 221 -49.02 26.20 13.79
C MET A 221 -49.52 27.57 14.25
N GLN A 222 -48.67 28.38 14.90
CA GLN A 222 -49.02 29.74 15.31
C GLN A 222 -49.18 30.67 14.10
N GLY A 223 -48.30 30.55 13.10
CA GLY A 223 -48.40 31.31 11.85
C GLY A 223 -49.70 31.04 11.08
N ARG A 224 -50.18 29.80 11.02
CA ARG A 224 -51.47 29.46 10.38
C ARG A 224 -52.66 30.15 11.04
N LYS A 225 -52.66 30.31 12.36
CA LYS A 225 -53.72 31.03 13.08
C LYS A 225 -53.72 32.51 12.72
N TRP A 226 -52.54 33.13 12.70
CA TRP A 226 -52.37 34.53 12.32
C TRP A 226 -52.74 34.79 10.85
N MET A 227 -52.33 33.92 9.93
CA MET A 227 -52.71 34.03 8.52
C MET A 227 -54.23 33.93 8.33
N CYS A 228 -54.92 33.06 9.09
CA CYS A 228 -56.38 32.97 9.05
C CYS A 228 -57.04 34.27 9.55
N CYS A 229 -56.56 34.81 10.68
CA CYS A 229 -57.07 36.08 11.22
C CYS A 229 -56.87 37.26 10.26
N ILE A 230 -55.69 37.36 9.63
CA ILE A 230 -55.39 38.41 8.65
C ILE A 230 -56.28 38.25 7.40
N SER A 231 -56.48 37.02 6.93
CA SER A 231 -57.37 36.73 5.78
C SER A 231 -58.81 37.18 6.06
N ILE A 232 -59.36 36.88 7.25
CA ILE A 232 -60.70 37.30 7.65
C ILE A 232 -60.81 38.84 7.73
N LEU A 233 -59.81 39.51 8.30
CA LEU A 233 -59.76 40.98 8.37
C LEU A 233 -59.81 41.63 6.98
N ILE A 234 -59.00 41.12 6.04
CA ILE A 234 -58.98 41.63 4.65
C ILE A 234 -60.35 41.45 3.99
N LEU A 235 -61.00 40.31 4.20
CA LEU A 235 -62.32 40.03 3.64
C LEU A 235 -63.40 40.98 4.19
N ILE A 236 -63.37 41.28 5.48
CA ILE A 236 -64.27 42.26 6.11
C ILE A 236 -64.05 43.66 5.51
N VAL A 237 -62.79 44.09 5.38
CA VAL A 237 -62.45 45.40 4.78
C VAL A 237 -62.95 45.48 3.34
N LEU A 238 -62.79 44.42 2.54
CA LEU A 238 -63.33 44.35 1.18
C LEU A 238 -64.85 44.49 1.14
N LEU A 239 -65.58 43.82 2.04
CA LEU A 239 -67.04 43.92 2.11
C LEU A 239 -67.52 45.33 2.49
N VAL A 240 -66.82 46.01 3.41
CA VAL A 240 -67.15 47.39 3.82
C VAL A 240 -66.90 48.38 2.68
N ILE A 241 -65.86 48.17 1.88
CA ILE A 241 -65.54 49.06 0.75
C ILE A 241 -66.47 48.79 -0.45
N LEU A 242 -66.71 47.52 -0.78
CA LEU A 242 -67.49 47.12 -1.96
C LEU A 242 -69.01 47.20 -1.74
N GLY A 243 -69.50 46.99 -0.51
CA GLY A 243 -70.92 47.06 -0.15
C GLY A 243 -71.63 48.36 -0.56
N PRO A 244 -71.11 49.56 -0.22
CA PRO A 244 -71.74 50.83 -0.60
C PRO A 244 -71.59 51.18 -2.09
N ILE A 245 -70.70 50.49 -2.83
CA ILE A 245 -70.53 50.64 -4.28
C ILE A 245 -71.53 49.75 -5.03
N LEU A 246 -71.85 48.56 -4.50
CA LEU A 246 -72.82 47.62 -5.10
C LEU A 246 -74.29 47.92 -4.76
N ILE A 247 -74.55 48.65 -3.67
CA ILE A 247 -75.91 49.05 -3.23
C ILE A 247 -76.35 50.39 -3.85
N ARG A 248 -75.45 51.13 -4.49
CA ARG A 248 -75.77 52.30 -5.32
C ARG A 248 -76.10 51.89 -6.74
#